data_AF-A0A6B2C4J4-F1
#
_entry.id   AF-A0A6B2C4J4-F1
#
_cell.length_a   1.000
_cell.length_b   1.000
_cell.length_c   1.000
_cell.angle_alpha   90.00
_cell.angle_beta   90.00
_cell.angle_gamma   90.00
#
_symmetry.space_group_name_H-M   'P 1'
#
loop_
_entity.id
_entity.type
_entity.pdbx_description
1 polymer ?
#
loop_
_entity_poly.entity_id
_entity_poly.type
_entity_poly.pdbx_seq_one_letter_code
_entity_poly.pdbx_strand_id
1 'polypeptide(L)' 'MPKEDIKRVDLNYPSFCDCFGIGNLIIRTKSGKKYTIKYIKDPVSVANFIKSA' A
#
# COMPACT_ATOMS: atom_id res chain seq x y z
N MET A 1 12.57 5.06 -1.17
CA MET A 1 12.63 4.24 -2.40
C MET A 1 12.47 5.18 -3.57
N PRO A 2 13.30 5.07 -4.63
CA PRO A 2 13.07 5.85 -5.84
C PRO A 2 11.71 5.45 -6.44
N LYS A 3 10.84 6.44 -6.65
CA LYS A 3 9.47 6.30 -7.18
C LYS A 3 9.42 5.50 -8.48
N GLU A 4 10.47 5.60 -9.27
CA GLU A 4 10.64 4.91 -10.55
C GLU A 4 10.66 3.39 -10.46
N ASP A 5 10.93 2.80 -9.28
CA ASP A 5 10.93 1.35 -9.09
C ASP A 5 9.55 0.79 -8.71
N ILE A 6 8.53 1.62 -8.42
CA ILE A 6 7.19 1.13 -8.06
C ILE A 6 6.43 0.75 -9.33
N LYS A 7 5.98 -0.51 -9.42
CA LYS A 7 5.17 -1.03 -10.54
C LYS A 7 3.68 -0.99 -10.21
N ARG A 8 3.31 -1.40 -9.00
CA ARG A 8 1.90 -1.53 -8.60
C ARG A 8 1.77 -1.39 -7.08
N VAL A 9 0.65 -0.80 -6.67
CA VAL A 9 0.25 -0.71 -5.27
C VAL A 9 -1.14 -1.33 -5.14
N ASP A 10 -1.27 -2.33 -4.29
CA ASP A 10 -2.52 -3.04 -3.99
C ASP A 10 -2.92 -2.78 -2.53
N LEU A 11 -4.23 -2.81 -2.27
CA LEU A 11 -4.82 -2.66 -0.94
C LEU A 11 -5.43 -3.99 -0.52
N ASN A 12 -5.24 -4.36 0.74
CA ASN A 12 -5.87 -5.52 1.34
C ASN A 12 -6.44 -5.15 2.71
N TYR A 13 -7.77 -5.20 2.84
CA TYR A 13 -8.47 -4.90 4.08
C TYR A 13 -8.79 -6.21 4.80
N PRO A 14 -8.13 -6.51 5.92
CA PRO A 14 -8.54 -7.65 6.73
C PRO A 14 -9.93 -7.36 7.31
N SER A 15 -10.82 -8.34 7.30
CA SER A 15 -12.25 -8.19 7.63
C SER A 15 -12.54 -7.56 9.00
N PHE A 16 -11.58 -7.59 9.93
CA PHE A 16 -11.70 -6.98 11.25
C PHE A 16 -11.40 -5.45 11.27
N CYS A 17 -10.72 -4.93 10.25
CA CYS A 17 -10.13 -3.58 10.26
C CYS A 17 -10.80 -2.58 9.31
N ASP A 18 -11.72 -3.04 8.45
CA ASP A 18 -12.42 -2.19 7.48
C ASP A 18 -13.22 -1.07 8.19
N CYS A 19 -13.89 -1.40 9.29
CA CYS A 19 -14.65 -0.45 10.12
C CYS A 19 -13.78 0.63 10.80
N PHE A 20 -12.47 0.39 10.94
CA PHE A 20 -11.53 1.35 11.56
C PHE A 20 -10.74 2.14 10.52
N GLY A 21 -11.01 1.92 9.22
CA GLY A 21 -10.21 2.48 8.13
C GLY A 21 -8.76 2.00 8.17
N ILE A 22 -8.51 0.81 8.72
CA ILE A 22 -7.18 0.21 8.83
C ILE A 22 -7.06 -0.89 7.78
N GLY A 23 -5.98 -0.86 7.01
CA GLY A 23 -5.73 -1.90 6.01
C GLY A 23 -4.25 -2.12 5.76
N ASN A 24 -3.96 -3.05 4.87
CA ASN A 24 -2.62 -3.38 4.46
C ASN A 24 -2.35 -2.81 3.07
N LEU A 25 -1.14 -2.29 2.88
CA LEU A 25 -0.65 -1.82 1.59
C LEU A 25 0.40 -2.79 1.07
N ILE A 26 0.23 -3.24 -0.16
CA ILE A 26 1.16 -4.14 -0.84
C ILE A 26 1.78 -3.37 -1.99
N ILE A 27 3.08 -3.13 -1.92
CA ILE A 27 3.85 -2.43 -2.95
C ILE A 27 4.65 -3.48 -3.72
N ARG A 28 4.48 -3.53 -5.04
CA ARG A 28 5.25 -4.37 -5.95
C ARG A 28 6.16 -3.48 -6.80
N THR A 29 7.44 -3.80 -6.83
CA THR A 29 8.42 -3.06 -7.62
C THR A 29 8.59 -3.64 -9.02
N LYS A 30 9.21 -2.87 -9.92
CA LYS A 30 9.61 -3.31 -11.27
C LYS A 30 10.66 -4.42 -11.19
N SER A 31 11.54 -4.35 -10.20
CA SER A 31 12.50 -5.42 -9.84
C SER A 31 11.85 -6.71 -9.33
N GLY A 32 10.52 -6.76 -9.15
CA GLY A 32 9.78 -7.94 -8.70
C GLY A 32 9.75 -8.11 -7.18
N LYS A 33 10.32 -7.18 -6.41
CA LYS A 33 10.25 -7.19 -4.95
C LYS A 33 8.84 -6.82 -4.48
N LYS A 34 8.41 -7.47 -3.40
CA LYS A 34 7.12 -7.23 -2.75
C LYS A 34 7.35 -6.71 -1.34
N TYR A 35 6.81 -5.54 -1.05
CA TYR A 35 6.77 -4.94 0.28
C TYR A 35 5.34 -4.94 0.78
N THR A 36 5.14 -5.29 2.04
CA THR A 36 3.81 -5.28 2.68
C THR A 36 3.89 -4.45 3.93
N ILE A 37 3.12 -3.37 3.97
CA ILE A 37 2.95 -2.52 5.15
C ILE A 37 1.60 -2.88 5.74
N LYS A 38 1.60 -3.35 6.98
CA LYS A 38 0.39 -3.84 7.65
C LYS A 38 -0.18 -2.78 8.58
N TYR A 39 -1.50 -2.83 8.78
CA TYR A 39 -2.21 -2.00 9.77
C TYR A 39 -2.01 -0.49 9.60
N ILE A 40 -2.05 -0.02 8.36
CA ILE A 40 -2.01 1.40 8.03
C ILE A 40 -3.40 1.99 8.25
N LYS A 41 -3.47 3.10 8.97
CA LYS A 41 -4.65 3.96 9.05
C LYS A 41 -4.81 4.75 7.75
N ASP A 42 -6.00 4.73 7.17
CA ASP A 42 -6.33 5.32 5.89
C ASP A 42 -5.38 4.86 4.74
N PRO A 43 -5.38 3.55 4.43
CA PRO A 43 -4.44 3.01 3.46
C PRO A 43 -4.69 3.52 2.03
N VAL A 44 -5.89 4.08 1.74
CA VAL A 44 -6.22 4.73 0.46
C VAL A 44 -5.39 6.01 0.27
N SER A 45 -5.39 6.92 1.24
CA SER A 45 -4.63 8.17 1.13
C SER A 45 -3.13 7.89 1.03
N VAL A 46 -2.63 6.90 1.77
CA VAL A 46 -1.23 6.49 1.70
C VAL A 46 -0.90 5.91 0.31
N ALA A 47 -1.78 5.08 -0.27
CA ALA A 47 -1.60 4.56 -1.62
C ALA A 47 -1.55 5.68 -2.68
N ASN A 48 -2.43 6.69 -2.55
CA ASN A 48 -2.45 7.85 -3.44
C ASN A 48 -1.21 8.71 -3.28
N PHE A 49 -0.76 8.95 -2.05
CA PHE A 49 0.48 9.66 -1.79
C PHE A 49 1.68 8.98 -2.47
N ILE A 50 1.81 7.66 -2.32
CA ILE A 50 2.91 6.89 -2.92
C ILE A 50 2.87 6.91 -4.45
N LYS A 51 1.67 6.93 -5.06
CA LYS A 51 1.53 7.07 -6.52
C LYS A 51 1.89 8.49 -6.98
N SER A 52 1.59 9.50 -6.17
CA SER A 52 1.81 10.91 -6.48
C SER A 52 3.20 11.45 -6.15
N ALA A 53 3.95 10.83 -5.23
CA ALA A 53 5.21 11.34 -4.63
C ALA A 53 6.49 10.79 -5.24
#